data_AF-A0A4D8RE28-F1
#
_entry.id   AF-A0A4D8RE28-F1
#
_cell.length_a   1.000
_cell.length_b   1.000
_cell.length_c   1.000
_cell.angle_alpha   90.00
_cell.angle_beta   90.00
_cell.angle_gamma   90.00
#
_symmetry.space_group_name_H-M   'P 1'
#
loop_
_entity.id
_entity.type
_entity.pdbx_description
1 polymer ?
#
loop_
_entity_poly.entity_id
_entity_poly.type
_entity_poly.pdbx_seq_one_letter_code
_entity_poly.pdbx_strand_id
1 'polypeptide(L)'
;MEVPQGVRDEAVARRVEQALRTHAVQAMLSPTAAPKVAANHRALRAKGITVRKTIDMVIGTFCMEGGHVLLHNDEDFEPMRQHLGLRVLQPEISSAAAGRQSRGARRLCTPFCTSAQHLCAGAGGR
;
A
#
# COMPACT_ATOMS: atom_id res chain seq x y z
N MET A 1 -4.90 -14.80 1.19
CA MET A 1 -3.76 -15.70 0.91
C MET A 1 -2.90 -15.80 2.16
N GLU A 2 -2.15 -14.78 2.53
CA GLU A 2 -1.10 -14.89 3.56
C GLU A 2 -1.62 -15.21 4.97
N VAL A 3 -2.64 -14.49 5.45
CA VAL A 3 -3.13 -14.69 6.82
C VAL A 3 -3.72 -16.10 7.03
N PRO A 4 -4.63 -16.63 6.17
CA PRO A 4 -5.08 -18.01 6.30
C PRO A 4 -3.96 -19.05 6.12
N GLN A 5 -2.98 -18.81 5.23
CA GLN A 5 -1.85 -19.73 5.02
C GLN A 5 -0.95 -19.89 6.26
N GLY A 6 -0.91 -18.89 7.14
CA GLY A 6 -0.19 -18.98 8.42
C GLY A 6 -0.89 -19.84 9.47
N VAL A 7 -2.15 -20.25 9.24
CA VAL A 7 -2.95 -21.02 10.20
C VAL A 7 -2.90 -22.50 9.83
N ARG A 8 -2.48 -23.34 10.78
CA ARG A 8 -2.33 -24.79 10.55
C ARG A 8 -3.65 -25.56 10.53
N ASP A 9 -4.66 -25.08 11.26
CA ASP A 9 -5.96 -25.73 11.37
C ASP A 9 -6.98 -25.06 10.43
N GLU A 10 -7.63 -25.86 9.61
CA GLU A 10 -8.55 -25.40 8.58
C GLU A 10 -9.84 -24.79 9.17
N ALA A 11 -10.31 -25.26 10.34
CA ALA A 11 -11.46 -24.64 11.01
C ALA A 11 -11.11 -23.28 11.61
N VAL A 12 -9.90 -23.13 12.15
CA VAL A 12 -9.37 -21.83 12.60
C VAL A 12 -9.14 -20.90 11.40
N ALA A 13 -8.62 -21.39 10.29
CA ALA A 13 -8.39 -20.60 9.08
C ALA A 13 -9.69 -19.96 8.57
N ARG A 14 -10.79 -20.73 8.53
CA ARG A 14 -12.13 -20.19 8.18
C ARG A 14 -12.63 -19.12 9.14
N ARG A 15 -12.43 -19.31 10.46
CA ARG A 15 -12.82 -18.30 11.46
C ARG A 15 -12.03 -17.01 11.30
N VAL A 16 -10.73 -17.11 11.03
CA VAL A 16 -9.87 -15.95 10.76
C VAL A 16 -10.29 -15.26 9.48
N GLU A 17 -10.55 -15.99 8.40
CA GLU A 17 -11.07 -15.42 7.16
C GLU A 17 -12.40 -14.67 7.38
N GLN A 18 -13.33 -15.27 8.13
CA GLN A 18 -14.61 -14.64 8.44
C GLN A 18 -14.44 -13.36 9.27
N ALA A 19 -13.50 -13.34 10.22
CA ALA A 19 -13.18 -12.13 10.97
C ALA A 19 -12.58 -11.03 10.06
N LEU A 20 -11.70 -11.39 9.12
CA LEU A 20 -11.11 -10.43 8.18
C LEU A 20 -12.13 -9.82 7.22
N ARG A 21 -13.19 -10.57 6.88
CA ARG A 21 -14.31 -10.10 6.02
C ARG A 21 -15.15 -8.99 6.65
N THR A 22 -14.93 -8.66 7.92
CA THR A 22 -15.51 -7.45 8.54
C THR A 22 -14.91 -6.15 7.99
N HIS A 23 -13.75 -6.24 7.32
CA HIS A 23 -13.13 -5.13 6.60
C HIS A 23 -13.44 -5.17 5.10
N ALA A 24 -13.27 -4.03 4.42
CA ALA A 24 -13.45 -3.96 2.98
C ALA A 24 -12.42 -4.85 2.24
N VAL A 25 -12.92 -5.73 1.40
CA VAL A 25 -12.08 -6.61 0.55
C VAL A 25 -12.03 -6.02 -0.85
N GLN A 26 -10.83 -5.76 -1.35
CA GLN A 26 -10.62 -5.20 -2.69
C GLN A 26 -9.75 -6.13 -3.55
N ALA A 27 -10.09 -6.21 -4.83
CA ALA A 27 -9.28 -6.90 -5.82
C ALA A 27 -8.09 -6.01 -6.21
N MET A 28 -6.88 -6.41 -5.82
CA MET A 28 -5.66 -5.63 -6.08
C MET A 28 -5.03 -5.92 -7.45
N LEU A 29 -5.34 -7.09 -8.03
CA LEU A 29 -4.83 -7.48 -9.34
C LEU A 29 -5.98 -7.57 -10.34
N SER A 30 -5.79 -6.92 -11.48
CA SER A 30 -6.72 -6.91 -12.61
C SER A 30 -5.92 -6.86 -13.92
N PRO A 31 -6.54 -7.15 -15.07
CA PRO A 31 -5.88 -6.99 -16.37
C PRO A 31 -5.34 -5.57 -16.62
N THR A 32 -5.97 -4.55 -16.02
CA THR A 32 -5.53 -3.15 -16.12
C THR A 32 -4.44 -2.78 -15.12
N ALA A 33 -4.36 -3.46 -13.97
CA ALA A 33 -3.31 -3.25 -12.98
C ALA A 33 -2.00 -3.98 -13.33
N ALA A 34 -2.08 -5.17 -13.93
CA ALA A 34 -0.91 -6.00 -14.22
C ALA A 34 0.18 -5.29 -15.06
N PRO A 35 -0.15 -4.53 -16.13
CA PRO A 35 0.86 -3.76 -16.86
C PRO A 35 1.56 -2.70 -16.01
N LYS A 36 0.85 -2.08 -15.05
CA LYS A 36 1.39 -1.06 -14.14
C LYS A 36 2.35 -1.66 -13.12
N VAL A 37 1.97 -2.81 -12.54
CA VAL A 37 2.85 -3.62 -11.67
C VAL A 37 4.16 -3.96 -12.39
N ALA A 38 4.06 -4.44 -13.63
CA ALA A 38 5.23 -4.76 -14.44
C ALA A 38 6.08 -3.52 -14.78
N ALA A 39 5.45 -2.37 -15.04
CA ALA A 39 6.15 -1.11 -15.29
C ALA A 39 6.93 -0.64 -14.06
N ASN A 40 6.30 -0.66 -12.88
CA ASN A 40 6.93 -0.32 -11.60
C ASN A 40 8.13 -1.23 -11.29
N HIS A 41 7.97 -2.54 -11.51
CA HIS A 41 9.07 -3.49 -11.37
C HIS A 41 10.24 -3.18 -12.33
N ARG A 42 9.96 -2.90 -13.61
CA ARG A 42 11.01 -2.51 -14.58
C ARG A 42 11.68 -1.20 -14.18
N ALA A 43 10.94 -0.23 -13.65
CA ALA A 43 11.48 1.06 -13.22
C ALA A 43 12.47 0.91 -12.05
N LEU A 44 12.19 0.05 -11.07
CA LEU A 44 13.14 -0.27 -10.01
C LEU A 44 14.33 -1.08 -10.53
N ARG A 45 14.09 -2.06 -11.39
CA ARG A 45 15.16 -2.88 -11.98
C ARG A 45 16.14 -2.04 -12.80
N ALA A 46 15.65 -1.04 -13.53
CA ALA A 46 16.50 -0.08 -14.27
C ALA A 46 17.42 0.74 -13.35
N LYS A 47 17.10 0.84 -12.06
CA LYS A 47 17.93 1.47 -11.02
C LYS A 47 18.83 0.47 -10.28
N GLY A 48 18.88 -0.79 -10.73
CA GLY A 48 19.62 -1.86 -10.07
C GLY A 48 18.91 -2.43 -8.83
N ILE A 49 17.64 -2.13 -8.62
CA ILE A 49 16.88 -2.55 -7.43
C ILE A 49 15.90 -3.66 -7.80
N THR A 50 15.97 -4.77 -7.09
CA THR A 50 15.07 -5.92 -7.27
C THR A 50 14.17 -6.07 -6.05
N VAL A 51 12.85 -5.95 -6.24
CA VAL A 51 11.86 -6.25 -5.19
C VAL A 51 11.67 -7.76 -5.14
N ARG A 52 11.77 -8.34 -3.95
CA ARG A 52 11.89 -9.80 -3.75
C ARG A 52 10.60 -10.56 -4.04
N LYS A 53 9.43 -9.95 -3.79
CA LYS A 53 8.14 -10.62 -3.94
C LYS A 53 7.23 -9.85 -4.90
N THR A 54 6.64 -10.57 -5.86
CA THR A 54 5.66 -9.99 -6.80
C THR A 54 4.44 -9.43 -6.07
N ILE A 55 4.03 -10.05 -4.95
CA ILE A 55 2.88 -9.60 -4.15
C ILE A 55 3.11 -8.18 -3.59
N ASP A 56 4.33 -7.84 -3.17
CA ASP A 56 4.67 -6.51 -2.65
C ASP A 56 4.54 -5.46 -3.75
N MET A 57 4.98 -5.80 -4.97
CA MET A 57 4.80 -4.92 -6.14
C MET A 57 3.32 -4.70 -6.47
N VAL A 58 2.47 -5.74 -6.35
CA VAL A 58 1.03 -5.64 -6.54
C VAL A 58 0.40 -4.73 -5.48
N ILE A 59 0.70 -4.96 -4.20
CA ILE A 59 0.18 -4.17 -3.07
C ILE A 59 0.61 -2.71 -3.19
N GLY A 60 1.90 -2.46 -3.44
CA GLY A 60 2.45 -1.11 -3.59
C GLY A 60 1.82 -0.38 -4.77
N THR A 61 1.70 -1.04 -5.92
CA THR A 61 1.05 -0.46 -7.10
C THR A 61 -0.42 -0.15 -6.84
N PHE A 62 -1.17 -1.07 -6.21
CA PHE A 62 -2.56 -0.82 -5.84
C PHE A 62 -2.70 0.41 -4.94
N CYS A 63 -1.83 0.56 -3.94
CA CYS A 63 -1.86 1.73 -3.06
C CYS A 63 -1.56 3.03 -3.80
N MET A 64 -0.57 3.04 -4.70
CA MET A 64 -0.23 4.23 -5.49
C MET A 64 -1.37 4.63 -6.43
N GLU A 65 -1.95 3.67 -7.14
CA GLU A 65 -3.05 3.91 -8.09
C GLU A 65 -4.33 4.38 -7.39
N GLY A 66 -4.61 3.87 -6.18
CA GLY A 66 -5.77 4.26 -5.37
C GLY A 66 -5.54 5.46 -4.45
N GLY A 67 -4.33 6.02 -4.41
CA GLY A 67 -3.96 7.10 -3.48
C GLY A 67 -3.98 6.69 -2.00
N HIS A 68 -3.83 5.40 -1.70
CA HIS A 68 -3.83 4.85 -0.35
C HIS A 68 -2.47 4.99 0.32
N VAL A 69 -2.49 5.07 1.66
CA VAL A 69 -1.29 4.95 2.50
C VAL A 69 -1.17 3.51 2.95
N LEU A 70 -0.04 2.87 2.66
CA LEU A 70 0.21 1.49 3.05
C LEU A 70 0.67 1.42 4.50
N LEU A 71 -0.10 0.75 5.36
CA LEU A 71 0.32 0.36 6.70
C LEU A 71 1.13 -0.94 6.62
N HIS A 72 2.40 -0.92 6.99
CA HIS A 72 3.27 -2.11 6.94
C HIS A 72 4.41 -2.05 7.97
N ASN A 73 5.05 -3.20 8.19
CA ASN A 73 6.30 -3.35 8.96
C ASN A 73 7.35 -4.17 8.18
N ASP A 74 7.31 -4.10 6.84
CA ASP A 74 8.19 -4.85 5.94
C ASP A 74 9.07 -3.88 5.13
N GLU A 75 10.39 -3.96 5.28
CA GLU A 75 11.34 -3.11 4.55
C GLU A 75 11.31 -3.33 3.03
N ASP A 76 10.69 -4.40 2.53
CA ASP A 76 10.53 -4.67 1.09
C ASP A 76 9.76 -3.56 0.34
N PHE A 77 8.99 -2.73 1.05
CA PHE A 77 8.29 -1.58 0.46
C PHE A 77 9.15 -0.31 0.31
N GLU A 78 10.31 -0.28 0.94
CA GLU A 78 11.18 0.90 0.97
C GLU A 78 11.64 1.36 -0.42
N PRO A 79 12.03 0.46 -1.35
CA PRO A 79 12.32 0.87 -2.73
C PRO A 79 11.18 1.60 -3.43
N MET A 80 9.94 1.13 -3.23
CA MET A 80 8.77 1.75 -3.84
C MET A 80 8.47 3.11 -3.20
N ARG A 81 8.67 3.24 -1.89
CA ARG A 81 8.56 4.53 -1.16
C ARG A 81 9.58 5.54 -1.69
N GLN A 82 10.84 5.15 -1.81
CA GLN A 82 11.93 6.04 -2.20
C GLN A 82 11.90 6.43 -3.67
N HIS A 83 11.43 5.55 -4.56
CA HIS A 83 11.60 5.73 -6.01
C HIS A 83 10.31 5.82 -6.82
N LEU A 84 9.18 5.33 -6.31
CA LEU A 84 7.91 5.29 -7.05
C LEU A 84 6.80 6.15 -6.43
N GLY A 85 7.04 6.70 -5.24
CA GLY A 85 6.08 7.58 -4.56
C GLY A 85 5.04 6.84 -3.71
N LEU A 86 5.31 5.59 -3.34
CA LEU A 86 4.46 4.87 -2.38
C LEU A 86 4.44 5.60 -1.03
N ARG A 87 3.25 5.93 -0.55
CA ARG A 87 3.05 6.50 0.78
C ARG A 87 2.93 5.36 1.78
N VAL A 88 3.73 5.41 2.85
CA VAL A 88 3.73 4.38 3.89
C VAL A 88 3.48 4.98 5.26
N LEU A 89 2.90 4.18 6.15
CA LEU A 89 2.83 4.40 7.57
C LEU A 89 3.48 3.18 8.24
N GLN A 90 4.59 3.40 8.94
CA GLN A 90 5.23 2.37 9.76
C GLN A 90 4.79 2.60 11.21
N PRO A 91 4.00 1.69 11.80
CA PRO A 91 3.64 1.82 13.20
C PRO A 91 4.86 1.52 14.07
N GLU A 92 5.10 2.36 15.07
CA GLU A 92 6.01 2.05 16.17
C GLU A 92 5.39 0.94 17.01
N ILE A 93 5.50 -0.31 16.56
CA ILE A 93 5.12 -1.46 17.37
C ILE A 93 6.22 -1.59 18.42
N SER A 94 6.03 -0.90 19.55
CA SER A 94 6.91 -1.07 20.71
C SER A 94 6.87 -2.53 21.13
N SER A 95 7.85 -3.32 20.69
CA SER A 95 8.33 -4.39 21.55
C SER A 95 8.87 -3.70 22.80
N ALA A 96 8.42 -4.10 23.97
CA ALA A 96 9.18 -3.81 25.16
C ALA A 96 10.65 -4.24 24.88
N ALA A 97 11.58 -3.32 25.11
CA ALA A 97 13.03 -3.39 24.85
C ALA A 97 13.51 -3.19 23.40
N ALA A 98 13.90 -1.95 23.07
CA ALA A 98 15.31 -1.56 22.94
C ALA A 98 15.38 -0.08 22.53
N GLY A 99 16.01 0.74 23.37
CA GLY A 99 16.12 2.18 23.14
C GLY A 99 16.90 2.53 21.87
N ARG A 100 16.31 3.40 21.05
CA ARG A 100 17.02 4.48 20.36
C ARG A 100 16.03 5.58 19.97
N GLN A 101 16.30 6.77 20.48
CA GLN A 101 15.51 7.97 20.26
C GLN A 101 15.72 8.57 18.85
N SER A 102 14.72 9.37 18.46
CA SER A 102 14.67 10.37 17.37
C SER A 102 14.28 9.79 15.99
N ARG A 103 13.26 10.29 15.27
CA ARG A 103 12.85 11.69 15.08
C ARG A 103 11.35 11.82 14.70
N GLY A 104 10.65 12.75 15.37
CA GLY A 104 9.80 13.73 14.69
C GLY A 104 8.42 13.32 14.15
N ALA A 105 7.56 12.68 14.95
CA ALA A 105 6.12 12.63 14.65
C ALA A 105 5.39 13.86 15.21
N ARG A 106 4.97 14.78 14.33
CA ARG A 106 3.81 15.64 14.60
C ARG A 106 2.89 15.66 13.39
N ARG A 107 1.61 15.37 13.69
CA ARG A 107 0.37 15.53 12.92
C ARG A 107 -0.14 14.29 12.18
N LEU A 108 -0.87 13.50 12.96
CA LEU A 108 -2.11 12.83 12.54
C LEU A 108 -3.09 13.85 11.93
N CYS A 109 -3.87 13.35 10.96
CA CYS A 109 -5.12 13.91 10.42
C CYS A 109 -5.09 15.32 9.83
N THR A 110 -5.20 15.39 8.49
CA THR A 110 -6.11 16.33 7.85
C THR A 110 -7.10 15.54 7.00
N PRO A 111 -8.41 15.67 7.23
CA PRO A 111 -9.43 15.19 6.30
C PRO A 111 -9.71 16.31 5.32
N PHE A 112 -9.36 16.17 4.04
CA PHE A 112 -10.09 16.78 2.92
C PHE A 112 -9.43 16.44 1.58
N CYS A 113 -10.14 15.73 0.72
CA CYS A 113 -10.58 16.29 -0.55
C CYS A 113 -11.69 15.40 -1.14
N THR A 114 -12.91 15.64 -0.67
CA THR A 114 -14.13 15.42 -1.44
C THR A 114 -14.24 16.51 -2.52
N SER A 115 -14.84 16.18 -3.68
CA SER A 115 -15.15 17.02 -4.86
C SER A 115 -14.04 17.07 -5.94
N ALA A 116 -14.29 16.90 -7.25
CA ALA A 116 -15.52 16.74 -8.03
C ALA A 116 -15.19 16.05 -9.36
N GLN A 117 -16.09 15.19 -9.84
CA GLN A 117 -16.21 14.87 -11.26
C GLN A 117 -16.99 16.00 -11.95
N HIS A 118 -16.74 16.20 -13.25
CA HIS A 118 -17.51 17.00 -14.23
C HIS A 118 -17.41 18.54 -14.13
N LEU A 119 -16.77 19.18 -15.12
CA LEU A 119 -17.43 19.70 -16.35
C LEU A 119 -16.47 20.57 -17.17
N CYS A 120 -16.34 20.24 -18.45
CA CYS A 120 -15.85 21.11 -19.50
C CYS A 120 -16.86 22.24 -19.79
N ALA A 121 -16.39 23.48 -19.86
CA ALA A 121 -16.87 24.65 -20.63
C ALA A 121 -16.13 25.88 -20.05
N GLY A 122 -15.44 26.78 -20.75
CA GLY A 122 -15.62 27.33 -22.08
C GLY A 122 -15.75 28.85 -21.94
N ALA A 123 -14.90 29.63 -22.63
CA ALA A 123 -14.92 31.10 -22.83
C ALA A 123 -14.69 31.98 -21.57
N GLY A 124 -13.75 32.94 -21.52
CA GLY A 124 -13.58 34.11 -22.40
C GLY A 124 -14.46 35.25 -21.86
N GLY A 125 -14.04 36.49 -21.59
CA GLY A 125 -12.80 37.23 -21.65
C GLY A 125 -13.13 38.69 -21.23
N ARG A 126 -12.09 39.49 -21.01
CA ARG A 126 -12.08 40.95 -20.71
C ARG A 126 -12.59 41.39 -19.35
#